data_AF-A0A3D4FZ55-F1
#
_entry.id   AF-A0A3D4FZ55-F1
#
_cell.length_a   1.000
_cell.length_b   1.000
_cell.length_c   1.000
_cell.angle_alpha   90.00
_cell.angle_beta   90.00
_cell.angle_gamma   90.00
#
_symmetry.space_group_name_H-M   'P 1'
#
loop_
_entity.id
_entity.type
_entity.pdbx_description
1 polymer ?
#
loop_
_entity_poly.entity_id
_entity_poly.type
_entity_poly.pdbx_seq_one_letter_code
_entity_poly.pdbx_strand_id
1 'polypeptide(L)'
;HPKPVLGHIQVPIHIFHGRSDRLVPYTESLRFKKALPDDIAAAVTVTRLFAHSADQQPSSVAARIREGLILFRALKAMINAVG
;
A
#
# COMPACT_ATOMS: atom_id res chain seq x y z
N HIS A 1 14.69 15.23 -1.01
CA HIS A 1 14.32 13.97 -1.71
C HIS A 1 14.87 12.78 -0.93
N PRO A 2 14.07 11.75 -0.59
CA PRO A 2 14.51 10.62 0.25
C PRO A 2 15.41 9.60 -0.48
N LYS A 3 15.72 9.82 -1.77
CA LYS A 3 16.53 8.91 -2.61
C LYS A 3 17.83 8.39 -1.98
N PRO A 4 18.63 9.19 -1.23
CA PRO A 4 19.89 8.69 -0.68
C PRO A 4 19.73 7.56 0.36
N VAL A 5 18.60 7.52 1.07
CA VAL A 5 18.39 6.56 2.17
C VAL A 5 17.81 5.24 1.68
N LEU A 6 17.09 5.25 0.55
CA LEU A 6 16.40 4.07 0.03
C LEU A 6 17.34 2.99 -0.51
N GLY A 7 18.55 3.35 -0.94
CA GLY A 7 19.55 2.41 -1.46
C GLY A 7 20.13 1.46 -0.40
N HIS A 8 19.86 1.69 0.88
CA HIS A 8 20.35 0.84 1.98
C HIS A 8 19.30 -0.13 2.50
N ILE A 9 18.08 -0.11 1.96
CA ILE A 9 17.02 -1.02 2.43
C ILE A 9 17.28 -2.41 1.86
N GLN A 10 17.38 -3.40 2.74
CA GLN A 10 17.69 -4.80 2.41
C GLN A 10 16.56 -5.78 2.75
N VAL A 11 15.43 -5.27 3.25
CA VAL A 11 14.29 -6.07 3.70
C VAL A 11 13.12 -5.93 2.72
N PRO A 12 12.27 -6.96 2.58
CA PRO A 12 11.02 -6.85 1.84
C PRO A 12 10.14 -5.71 2.38
N ILE A 13 9.47 -4.99 1.48
CA ILE A 13 8.61 -3.85 1.83
C ILE A 13 7.20 -4.06 1.27
N HIS A 14 6.19 -3.89 2.13
CA HIS A 14 4.80 -3.76 1.70
C HIS A 14 4.24 -2.41 2.12
N ILE A 15 3.86 -1.59 1.15
CA ILE A 15 3.30 -0.26 1.38
C ILE A 15 1.79 -0.32 1.30
N PHE A 16 1.11 0.11 2.36
CA PHE A 16 -0.34 0.24 2.40
C PHE A 16 -0.71 1.72 2.29
N HIS A 17 -1.62 2.06 1.37
CA HIS A 17 -2.03 3.45 1.16
C HIS A 17 -3.54 3.59 0.95
N GLY A 18 -4.11 4.65 1.53
CA GLY A 18 -5.51 5.00 1.32
C GLY A 18 -5.72 5.67 -0.04
N ARG A 19 -6.56 5.12 -0.92
CA ARG A 19 -6.86 5.71 -2.25
C ARG A 19 -7.26 7.18 -2.17
N SER A 20 -7.93 7.52 -1.08
CA SER A 20 -8.60 8.79 -0.79
C SER A 20 -7.83 9.67 0.21
N ASP A 21 -6.56 9.34 0.47
CA ASP A 21 -5.69 10.19 1.27
C ASP A 21 -5.53 11.56 0.59
N ARG A 22 -5.88 12.62 1.33
CA ARG A 22 -5.86 14.01 0.85
C ARG A 22 -4.55 14.71 1.17
N LEU A 23 -3.76 14.17 2.12
CA LEU A 23 -2.50 14.76 2.55
C LEU A 23 -1.35 14.23 1.71
N VAL A 24 -1.34 12.92 1.44
CA VAL A 24 -0.31 12.26 0.64
C VAL A 24 -0.98 11.48 -0.49
N PRO A 25 -0.81 11.88 -1.76
CA PRO A 25 -1.35 11.12 -2.89
C PRO A 25 -0.76 9.71 -2.94
N TYR A 26 -1.59 8.69 -3.18
CA TYR A 26 -1.13 7.29 -3.26
C TYR A 26 -0.07 7.06 -4.37
N THR A 27 0.02 7.98 -5.33
CA THR A 27 1.07 7.96 -6.35
C THR A 27 2.46 8.11 -5.75
N GLU A 28 2.60 8.71 -4.57
CA GLU A 28 3.87 8.77 -3.84
C GLU A 28 4.31 7.39 -3.38
N SER A 29 3.38 6.49 -3.00
CA SER A 29 3.71 5.09 -2.69
C SER A 29 4.25 4.35 -3.92
N LEU A 30 3.70 4.65 -5.10
CA LEU A 30 4.18 4.09 -6.37
C LEU A 30 5.58 4.64 -6.73
N ARG A 31 5.81 5.94 -6.52
CA ARG A 31 7.12 6.58 -6.71
C ARG A 31 8.14 6.04 -5.73
N PHE A 32 7.75 5.80 -4.48
CA PHE A 32 8.59 5.18 -3.47
C PHE A 32 8.99 3.77 -3.89
N LYS A 33 8.02 2.92 -4.28
CA LYS A 33 8.32 1.58 -4.81
C LYS A 33 9.32 1.63 -5.96
N LYS A 34 9.13 2.57 -6.91
CA LYS A 34 10.02 2.73 -8.07
C LYS A 34 11.44 3.22 -7.69
N ALA A 35 11.60 3.80 -6.51
CA ALA A 35 12.88 4.30 -6.01
C ALA A 35 13.61 3.29 -5.12
N LEU A 36 13.00 2.13 -4.81
CA LEU A 36 13.68 1.04 -4.12
C LEU A 36 14.66 0.33 -5.07
N PRO A 37 15.71 -0.32 -4.51
CA PRO A 37 16.57 -1.20 -5.29
C PRO A 37 15.76 -2.34 -5.95
N ASP A 38 16.16 -2.72 -7.17
CA ASP A 38 15.43 -3.71 -7.98
C ASP A 38 15.43 -5.13 -7.38
N ASP A 39 16.41 -5.42 -6.51
CA ASP A 39 16.56 -6.69 -5.78
C ASP A 39 15.65 -6.79 -4.55
N ILE A 40 14.95 -5.71 -4.17
CA ILE A 40 14.03 -5.70 -3.04
C ILE A 40 12.62 -6.09 -3.46
N ALA A 41 12.08 -7.12 -2.81
CA ALA A 41 10.68 -7.48 -2.94
C ALA A 41 9.78 -6.35 -2.39
N ALA A 42 9.14 -5.60 -3.30
CA ALA A 42 8.32 -4.44 -2.96
C ALA A 42 6.90 -4.53 -3.53
N ALA A 43 5.90 -4.41 -2.65
CA ALA A 43 4.48 -4.37 -3.00
C ALA A 43 3.82 -3.06 -2.55
N VAL A 44 2.80 -2.63 -3.29
CA VAL A 44 1.94 -1.50 -2.91
C VAL A 44 0.49 -1.98 -2.96
N THR A 45 -0.25 -1.78 -1.87
CA THR A 45 -1.68 -1.99 -1.81
C THR A 45 -2.38 -0.67 -1.59
N VAL A 46 -3.16 -0.25 -2.59
CA VAL A 46 -4.04 0.91 -2.50
C VAL A 46 -5.46 0.45 -2.22
N THR A 47 -6.04 0.92 -1.14
CA THR A 47 -7.40 0.53 -0.72
C THR A 47 -8.24 1.74 -0.35
N ARG A 48 -9.56 1.62 -0.50
CA ARG A 48 -10.53 2.62 -0.01
C ARG A 48 -10.86 2.46 1.48
N LEU A 49 -10.41 1.38 2.13
CA LEU A 49 -10.69 1.14 3.55
C LEU A 49 -9.98 2.11 4.49
N PHE A 50 -8.82 2.63 4.09
CA PHE A 50 -8.08 3.64 4.87
C PHE A 50 -8.53 5.07 4.57
N ALA A 51 -9.77 5.26 4.13
CA ALA A 51 -10.32 6.59 3.94
C ALA A 51 -10.43 7.33 5.29
N HIS A 52 -9.87 8.54 5.35
CA HIS A 52 -9.91 9.40 6.54
C HIS A 52 -11.30 10.02 6.82
N SER A 53 -12.30 9.79 5.97
CA SER A 53 -13.66 10.26 6.19
C SER A 53 -14.66 9.22 5.70
N ALA A 54 -15.78 9.05 6.41
CA ALA A 54 -16.82 8.09 6.10
C ALA A 54 -17.39 8.27 4.67
N ASP A 55 -17.44 9.50 4.17
CA ASP A 55 -17.93 9.85 2.83
C ASP A 55 -17.10 9.26 1.68
N GLN A 56 -15.90 8.78 1.98
CA GLN A 56 -15.00 8.15 1.01
C GLN A 56 -14.91 6.63 1.17
N GLN A 57 -15.68 6.06 2.10
CA GLN A 57 -15.82 4.61 2.21
C GLN A 57 -16.66 4.05 1.06
N PRO A 58 -16.47 2.76 0.70
CA PRO A 58 -17.29 2.14 -0.31
C PRO A 58 -18.76 2.14 0.10
N SER A 59 -19.62 2.75 -0.73
CA SER A 59 -21.05 2.93 -0.44
C SER A 59 -21.88 1.64 -0.53
N SER A 60 -21.35 0.59 -1.17
CA SER A 60 -22.03 -0.69 -1.32
C SER A 60 -21.35 -1.82 -0.54
N VAL A 61 -22.15 -2.75 -0.03
CA VAL A 61 -21.67 -3.95 0.68
C VAL A 61 -20.72 -4.76 -0.20
N ALA A 62 -21.02 -4.92 -1.49
CA ALA A 62 -20.15 -5.61 -2.43
C ALA A 62 -18.76 -4.94 -2.55
N ALA A 63 -18.72 -3.60 -2.61
CA ALA A 63 -17.47 -2.86 -2.67
C ALA A 63 -16.68 -2.98 -1.35
N ARG A 64 -17.36 -3.01 -0.19
CA ARG A 64 -16.73 -3.27 1.12
C ARG A 64 -16.12 -4.67 1.19
N ILE A 65 -16.82 -5.70 0.73
CA ILE A 65 -16.30 -7.07 0.65
C ILE A 65 -15.07 -7.13 -0.27
N ARG A 66 -15.16 -6.52 -1.45
CA ARG A 66 -14.04 -6.47 -2.40
C ARG A 66 -12.80 -5.84 -1.79
N GLU A 67 -12.96 -4.70 -1.12
CA GLU A 67 -11.84 -4.03 -0.46
C GLU A 67 -11.32 -4.84 0.73
N GLY A 68 -12.20 -5.54 1.47
CA GLY A 68 -11.79 -6.48 2.52
C GLY A 68 -10.94 -7.63 1.97
N LEU A 69 -11.31 -8.20 0.82
CA LEU A 69 -10.52 -9.22 0.13
C LEU A 69 -9.17 -8.67 -0.35
N ILE A 70 -9.13 -7.44 -0.85
CA ILE A 70 -7.86 -6.78 -1.23
C ILE A 70 -6.93 -6.66 -0.02
N LEU A 71 -7.45 -6.17 1.12
CA LEU A 71 -6.68 -6.03 2.35
C LEU A 71 -6.22 -7.40 2.87
N PHE A 72 -7.11 -8.39 2.92
CA PHE A 72 -6.77 -9.73 3.38
C PHE A 72 -5.66 -10.37 2.52
N ARG A 73 -5.75 -10.26 1.20
CA ARG A 73 -4.71 -10.77 0.29
C ARG A 73 -3.38 -10.07 0.51
N ALA A 74 -3.39 -8.76 0.76
CA ALA A 74 -2.19 -8.00 1.05
C ALA A 74 -1.56 -8.40 2.39
N LEU A 75 -2.36 -8.60 3.45
CA LEU A 75 -1.88 -9.09 4.74
C LEU A 75 -1.27 -10.49 4.62
N LYS A 76 -1.94 -11.40 3.89
CA LYS A 76 -1.40 -12.75 3.63
C LYS A 76 -0.07 -12.69 2.88
N ALA A 77 0.04 -11.84 1.87
CA ALA A 77 1.28 -11.65 1.12
C ALA A 77 2.41 -11.11 2.01
N MET A 78 2.11 -10.16 2.90
CA MET A 78 3.07 -9.61 3.86
C MET A 78 3.57 -10.67 4.84
N ILE A 79 2.67 -11.46 5.43
CA ILE A 79 3.06 -12.54 6.37
C ILE A 79 3.95 -13.56 5.67
N ASN A 80 3.60 -13.95 4.44
CA ASN A 80 4.38 -14.90 3.65
C ASN A 80 5.72 -14.33 3.14
N ALA A 81 5.94 -13.02 3.19
CA ALA A 81 7.20 -12.40 2.79
C ALA A 81 8.25 -12.40 3.91
N VAL A 82 7.87 -12.78 5.13
CA VAL A 82 8.73 -12.81 6.32
C VAL A 82 9.08 -14.24 6.77
N GLY A 83 8.37 -15.25 6.25
CA GLY A 83 8.62 -16.67 6.50
C GLY A 83 9.33 -17.35 5.34
#